data_AF-A0A6C0BI68-F1
#
_entry.id   AF-A0A6C0BI68-F1
#
_cell.length_a   1.000
_cell.length_b   1.000
_cell.length_c   1.000
_cell.angle_alpha   90.00
_cell.angle_beta   90.00
_cell.angle_gamma   90.00
#
_symmetry.space_group_name_H-M   'P 1'
#
loop_
_entity.id
_entity.type
_entity.pdbx_description
1 polymer ?
#
loop_
_entity_poly.entity_id
_entity_poly.type
_entity_poly.pdbx_seq_one_letter_code
_entity_poly.pdbx_strand_id
1 'polypeptide(L)'
;MLVASTLPHLLAIGPIYTVYPGYGILIFTSTTASVLWHAYGEPVGTLLLLDYGLAGIWGAYDLWLGVRKGLLLRFILLNMIVAYVNTKISRGTGYATYHSLWHLLSCAKAIYVSWLISHT
;
A
#
# COMPACT_ATOMS: atom_id res chain seq x y z
N MET A 1 -5.99 1.45 -15.92
CA MET A 1 -6.51 2.01 -14.65
C MET A 1 -5.63 1.61 -13.47
N LEU A 2 -5.32 0.32 -13.30
CA LEU A 2 -4.55 -0.20 -12.16
C LEU A 2 -3.22 0.54 -11.93
N VAL A 3 -2.32 0.59 -12.92
CA VAL A 3 -1.07 1.36 -12.82
C VAL A 3 -1.30 2.81 -12.37
N ALA A 4 -2.29 3.48 -12.98
CA ALA A 4 -2.61 4.88 -12.67
C ALA A 4 -3.18 5.06 -11.25
N SER A 5 -3.94 4.08 -10.72
CA SER A 5 -4.39 4.09 -9.33
C SER A 5 -3.30 3.70 -8.33
N THR A 6 -2.23 3.04 -8.77
CA THR A 6 -1.11 2.59 -7.92
C THR A 6 -0.02 3.65 -7.78
N LEU A 7 0.35 4.36 -8.84
CA LEU A 7 1.40 5.40 -8.83
C LEU A 7 1.24 6.48 -7.73
N PRO A 8 0.03 6.93 -7.35
CA PRO A 8 -0.15 7.91 -6.29
C PRO A 8 0.46 7.54 -4.93
N HIS A 9 0.73 6.26 -4.64
CA HIS A 9 1.44 5.85 -3.42
C HIS A 9 2.79 6.55 -3.25
N LEU A 10 3.47 6.90 -4.35
CA LEU A 10 4.77 7.59 -4.29
C LEU A 10 4.68 8.97 -3.64
N LEU A 11 3.50 9.60 -3.64
CA LEU A 11 3.28 10.89 -2.94
C LEU A 11 3.46 10.77 -1.42
N ALA A 12 3.26 9.57 -0.86
CA ALA A 12 3.46 9.31 0.56
C ALA A 12 4.95 9.32 0.97
N ILE A 13 5.89 9.19 0.02
CA ILE A 13 7.33 9.17 0.32
C ILE A 13 7.84 10.53 0.81
N GLY A 14 7.35 11.62 0.23
CA GLY A 14 7.84 12.98 0.50
C GLY A 14 7.85 13.33 2.00
N PRO A 15 6.72 13.20 2.72
CA PRO A 15 6.66 13.51 4.15
C PRO A 15 7.58 12.64 5.01
N ILE A 16 7.73 11.35 4.67
CA ILE A 16 8.30 10.34 5.57
C ILE A 16 9.80 10.06 5.32
N TYR A 17 10.32 10.37 4.14
CA TYR A 17 11.67 9.94 3.74
C TYR A 17 12.78 10.46 4.65
N THR A 18 12.64 11.66 5.21
CA THR A 18 13.62 12.25 6.13
C THR A 18 13.51 11.73 7.57
N VAL A 19 12.37 11.15 7.95
CA VAL A 19 12.09 10.68 9.32
C VAL A 19 12.27 9.17 9.44
N TYR A 20 11.73 8.41 8.48
CA TYR A 20 11.84 6.96 8.39
C TYR A 20 12.16 6.56 6.93
N PRO A 21 13.43 6.69 6.48
CA PRO A 21 13.80 6.40 5.10
C PRO A 21 13.49 4.96 4.69
N GLY A 22 13.58 4.01 5.63
CA GLY A 22 13.20 2.62 5.39
C GLY A 22 11.73 2.43 5.01
N TYR A 23 10.82 3.24 5.57
CA TYR A 23 9.42 3.23 5.18
C TYR A 23 9.27 3.77 3.74
N GLY A 24 9.91 4.89 3.42
CA GLY A 24 9.91 5.44 2.06
C GLY A 24 10.44 4.47 1.00
N ILE A 25 11.53 3.73 1.31
CA ILE A 25 12.06 2.67 0.44
C ILE A 25 11.02 1.56 0.25
N LEU A 26 10.33 1.15 1.31
CA LEU A 26 9.29 0.13 1.24
C LEU A 26 8.10 0.59 0.38
N ILE A 27 7.67 1.86 0.49
CA ILE A 27 6.65 2.42 -0.40
C ILE A 27 7.11 2.32 -1.85
N PHE A 28 8.34 2.76 -2.14
CA PHE A 28 8.89 2.78 -3.49
C PHE A 28 8.98 1.37 -4.09
N THR A 29 9.56 0.41 -3.38
CA THR A 29 9.73 -0.95 -3.86
C THR A 29 8.39 -1.66 -4.04
N SER A 30 7.47 -1.52 -3.09
CA SER A 30 6.10 -2.08 -3.19
C SER A 30 5.35 -1.52 -4.39
N THR A 31 5.38 -0.19 -4.55
CA THR A 31 4.71 0.49 -5.67
C THR A 31 5.31 0.07 -7.00
N THR A 32 6.64 -0.05 -7.08
CA THR A 32 7.33 -0.50 -8.30
C THR A 32 6.96 -1.95 -8.65
N ALA A 33 6.98 -2.87 -7.69
CA ALA A 33 6.59 -4.26 -7.92
C ALA A 33 5.13 -4.36 -8.40
N SER A 34 4.23 -3.60 -7.78
CA SER A 34 2.81 -3.53 -8.14
C SER A 34 2.60 -2.99 -9.55
N VAL A 35 3.24 -1.87 -9.89
CA VAL A 35 3.18 -1.27 -11.23
C VAL A 35 3.71 -2.23 -12.28
N LEU A 36 4.84 -2.92 -12.02
CA LEU A 36 5.38 -3.92 -12.92
C LEU A 36 4.37 -5.07 -13.12
N TRP A 37 3.82 -5.61 -12.04
CA TRP A 37 2.82 -6.68 -12.14
C TRP A 37 1.62 -6.29 -12.99
N HIS A 38 1.06 -5.09 -12.77
CA HIS A 38 -0.05 -4.54 -13.58
C HIS A 38 0.34 -4.28 -15.04
N ALA A 39 1.54 -3.74 -15.28
CA ALA A 39 2.01 -3.41 -16.62
C ALA A 39 2.24 -4.67 -17.48
N TYR A 40 2.58 -5.80 -16.87
CA TYR A 40 2.78 -7.09 -17.54
C TYR A 40 1.50 -7.94 -17.66
N GLY A 41 0.33 -7.38 -17.37
CA GLY A 41 -0.94 -8.10 -17.50
C GLY A 41 -1.25 -9.05 -16.33
N GLU A 42 -0.75 -8.71 -15.13
CA GLU A 42 -1.02 -9.43 -13.88
C GLU A 42 -0.68 -10.93 -13.91
N PRO A 43 0.52 -11.33 -14.38
CA PRO A 43 0.89 -12.73 -14.49
C PRO A 43 0.92 -13.40 -13.11
N VAL A 44 0.51 -14.67 -13.05
CA VAL A 44 0.73 -15.49 -11.86
C VAL A 44 2.21 -15.85 -11.78
N GLY A 45 2.81 -15.81 -10.60
CA GLY A 45 4.22 -16.16 -10.38
C GLY A 45 4.95 -15.14 -9.51
N THR A 46 6.22 -14.89 -9.82
CA THR A 46 7.10 -14.04 -9.00
C THR A 46 6.58 -12.63 -8.79
N LEU A 47 6.03 -11.99 -9.82
CA LEU A 47 5.53 -10.61 -9.70
C LEU A 47 4.29 -10.52 -8.78
N LEU A 48 3.38 -11.50 -8.84
CA LEU A 48 2.25 -11.61 -7.92
C LEU A 48 2.74 -11.80 -6.47
N LEU A 49 3.71 -12.71 -6.27
CA LEU A 49 4.27 -12.97 -4.95
C LEU A 49 4.99 -11.73 -4.38
N LEU A 50 5.69 -10.99 -5.23
CA LEU A 50 6.33 -9.73 -4.83
C LEU A 50 5.29 -8.66 -4.48
N ASP A 51 4.24 -8.48 -5.29
CA ASP A 51 3.19 -7.48 -5.04
C ASP A 51 2.49 -7.72 -3.69
N TYR A 52 1.92 -8.91 -3.51
CA TYR A 52 1.22 -9.25 -2.26
C TYR A 52 2.16 -9.43 -1.07
N GLY A 53 3.37 -9.96 -1.29
CA GLY A 53 4.38 -10.13 -0.25
C GLY A 53 4.86 -8.79 0.30
N LEU A 54 5.17 -7.83 -0.57
CA LEU A 54 5.57 -6.48 -0.17
C LEU A 54 4.41 -5.73 0.49
N ALA A 55 3.17 -5.90 0.01
CA ALA A 55 1.98 -5.36 0.70
C ALA A 55 1.84 -5.90 2.13
N GLY A 56 2.11 -7.20 2.34
CA GLY A 56 2.13 -7.82 3.66
C GLY A 56 3.23 -7.27 4.57
N ILE A 57 4.46 -7.13 4.04
CA ILE A 57 5.59 -6.53 4.76
C ILE A 57 5.27 -5.08 5.14
N TRP A 58 4.65 -4.32 4.24
CA TRP A 58 4.20 -2.95 4.50
C TRP A 58 3.16 -2.90 5.61
N GLY A 59 2.15 -3.78 5.59
CA GLY A 59 1.19 -3.90 6.69
C GLY A 59 1.87 -4.19 8.03
N ALA A 60 2.84 -5.10 8.08
CA ALA A 60 3.60 -5.38 9.30
C ALA A 60 4.44 -4.18 9.76
N TYR A 61 5.05 -3.45 8.83
CA TYR A 61 5.83 -2.25 9.11
C TYR A 61 4.95 -1.12 9.66
N ASP A 62 3.73 -0.94 9.12
CA ASP A 62 2.73 -0.02 9.67
C ASP A 62 2.50 -0.35 11.15
N LEU A 63 2.20 -1.61 11.50
CA LEU A 63 1.94 -1.99 12.89
C LEU A 63 3.14 -1.71 13.81
N TRP A 64 4.36 -2.01 13.35
CA TRP A 64 5.57 -1.70 14.09
C TRP A 64 5.73 -0.20 14.36
N LEU A 65 5.54 0.66 13.33
CA LEU A 65 5.55 2.12 13.51
C LEU A 65 4.42 2.57 14.44
N GLY A 66 3.25 1.93 14.35
CA GLY A 66 2.09 2.18 15.21
C GLY A 66 2.39 1.96 16.68
N VAL A 67 3.13 0.89 17.02
CA VAL A 67 3.62 0.66 18.38
C VAL A 67 4.58 1.78 18.81
N ARG A 68 5.57 2.10 17.96
CA ARG A 68 6.63 3.08 18.28
C ARG A 68 6.10 4.51 18.47
N LYS A 69 5.00 4.87 17.79
CA LYS A 69 4.40 6.22 17.82
C LYS A 69 3.15 6.32 18.69
N GLY A 70 2.70 5.24 19.34
CA GLY A 70 1.45 5.24 20.10
C GLY A 70 0.19 5.37 19.23
N LEU A 71 0.27 4.93 17.97
CA LEU A 71 -0.77 5.04 16.94
C LEU A 71 -1.34 3.69 16.50
N LEU A 72 -0.98 2.60 17.19
CA LEU A 72 -1.26 1.21 16.79
C LEU A 72 -2.73 0.97 16.40
N LEU A 73 -3.69 1.38 17.24
CA LEU A 73 -5.11 1.14 16.96
C LEU A 73 -5.55 1.82 15.65
N ARG A 74 -5.07 3.04 15.37
CA ARG A 74 -5.39 3.75 14.12
C ARG A 74 -4.85 3.00 12.92
N PHE A 75 -3.62 2.49 12.99
CA PHE A 75 -3.00 1.74 11.89
C PHE A 75 -3.61 0.37 11.67
N ILE A 76 -4.06 -0.31 12.74
CA ILE A 76 -4.87 -1.53 12.62
C ILE A 76 -6.15 -1.24 11.83
N LEU A 77 -6.92 -0.21 12.24
CA LEU A 77 -8.18 0.12 11.58
C LEU A 77 -8.00 0.46 10.10
N LEU A 78 -6.99 1.27 9.77
CA LEU A 78 -6.69 1.62 8.37
C LEU A 78 -6.29 0.40 7.54
N ASN A 79 -5.44 -0.49 8.07
CA ASN A 79 -5.07 -1.72 7.37
C ASN A 79 -6.26 -2.67 7.22
N MET A 80 -7.15 -2.75 8.21
CA MET A 80 -8.36 -3.57 8.13
C MET A 80 -9.33 -3.06 7.05
N ILE A 81 -9.47 -1.75 6.89
CA ILE A 81 -10.29 -1.16 5.81
C ILE A 81 -9.72 -1.55 4.44
N VAL A 82 -8.41 -1.36 4.24
CA VAL A 82 -7.74 -1.70 2.98
C VAL A 82 -7.83 -3.21 2.71
N ALA A 83 -7.58 -4.05 3.72
CA ALA A 83 -7.69 -5.50 3.61
C ALA A 83 -9.13 -5.95 3.29
N TYR A 84 -10.13 -5.34 3.92
CA TYR A 84 -11.54 -5.63 3.63
C TYR A 84 -11.88 -5.38 2.16
N VAL A 85 -11.45 -4.24 1.60
CA VAL A 85 -11.71 -3.93 0.18
C VAL A 85 -10.98 -4.91 -0.74
N ASN A 86 -9.76 -5.34 -0.39
CA ASN A 86 -9.05 -6.37 -1.13
C ASN A 86 -9.84 -7.69 -1.23
N THR A 87 -10.58 -8.09 -0.18
CA THR A 87 -11.41 -9.31 -0.22
C THR A 87 -12.57 -9.26 -1.21
N LYS A 88 -12.93 -8.08 -1.72
CA LYS A 88 -14.00 -7.90 -2.71
C LYS A 88 -13.49 -8.01 -4.15
N ILE A 89 -12.18 -8.07 -4.35
CA ILE A 89 -11.57 -8.23 -5.67
C ILE A 89 -11.78 -9.69 -6.11
N SER A 90 -12.68 -9.90 -7.07
CA SER A 90 -12.89 -11.19 -7.72
C SER A 90 -12.57 -11.09 -9.20
N ARG A 91 -12.01 -12.16 -9.78
CA ARG A 91 -11.74 -12.25 -11.23
C ARG A 91 -13.07 -12.38 -11.97
N GLY A 92 -13.67 -11.25 -12.31
CA GLY A 92 -14.98 -11.16 -12.95
C GLY A 92 -15.33 -9.73 -13.33
N THR A 93 -16.62 -9.46 -13.54
CA THR A 93 -17.12 -8.12 -13.82
C THR A 93 -16.82 -7.20 -12.62
N GLY A 94 -16.14 -6.09 -12.89
CA GLY A 94 -15.74 -5.12 -11.85
C GLY A 94 -14.38 -5.37 -11.20
N TYR A 95 -13.61 -6.39 -11.62
CA TYR A 95 -12.25 -6.64 -11.13
C TYR A 95 -11.39 -5.37 -11.11
N ALA A 96 -11.24 -4.73 -12.28
CA ALA A 96 -10.42 -3.53 -12.43
C ALA A 96 -10.92 -2.38 -11.54
N THR A 97 -12.23 -2.25 -11.34
CA THR A 97 -12.83 -1.21 -10.52
C THR A 97 -12.52 -1.42 -9.04
N TYR A 98 -12.82 -2.60 -8.49
CA TYR A 98 -12.54 -2.90 -7.07
C TYR A 98 -11.05 -2.91 -6.78
N HIS A 99 -10.24 -3.42 -7.71
CA HIS A 99 -8.80 -3.47 -7.56
C HIS A 99 -8.18 -2.06 -7.62
N SER A 100 -8.65 -1.19 -8.51
CA SER A 100 -8.21 0.21 -8.49
C SER A 100 -8.70 0.97 -7.25
N LEU A 101 -9.92 0.69 -6.77
CA LEU A 101 -10.43 1.28 -5.53
C LEU A 101 -9.57 0.87 -4.33
N TRP A 102 -9.16 -0.40 -4.27
CA TRP A 102 -8.21 -0.88 -3.27
C TRP A 102 -6.89 -0.10 -3.33
N HIS A 103 -6.31 0.09 -4.52
CA HIS A 103 -5.10 0.90 -4.71
C HIS A 103 -5.28 2.35 -4.23
N LEU A 104 -6.41 3.00 -4.57
CA LEU A 104 -6.67 4.37 -4.17
C LEU A 104 -6.84 4.52 -2.65
N LEU A 105 -7.53 3.57 -2.00
CA LEU A 105 -7.68 3.56 -0.54
C LEU A 105 -6.35 3.24 0.17
N SER A 106 -5.57 2.30 -0.37
CA SER A 106 -4.22 2.00 0.11
C SER A 106 -3.30 3.21 -0.03
N CYS A 107 -3.41 3.97 -1.12
CA CYS A 107 -2.68 5.21 -1.32
C CYS A 107 -3.09 6.28 -0.29
N ALA A 108 -4.39 6.50 -0.11
CA ALA A 108 -4.90 7.45 0.88
C ALA A 108 -4.42 7.08 2.30
N LYS A 109 -4.43 5.79 2.64
CA LYS A 109 -3.81 5.28 3.88
C LYS A 109 -2.33 5.65 3.93
N ALA A 110 -1.55 5.30 2.91
CA ALA A 110 -0.11 5.52 2.90
C ALA A 110 0.26 6.99 3.10
N ILE A 111 -0.44 7.90 2.43
CA ILE A 111 -0.26 9.35 2.57
C ILE A 111 -0.59 9.79 4.00
N TYR A 112 -1.72 9.35 4.54
CA TYR A 112 -2.15 9.71 5.90
C TYR A 112 -1.18 9.18 6.97
N VAL A 113 -0.76 7.91 6.87
CA VAL A 113 0.22 7.28 7.77
C VAL A 113 1.55 8.03 7.70
N SER A 114 2.04 8.31 6.50
CA SER A 114 3.29 9.05 6.29
C SER A 114 3.23 10.46 6.87
N TRP A 115 2.13 11.18 6.65
CA TRP A 115 1.91 12.49 7.27
C TRP A 115 1.92 12.39 8.79
N LEU A 116 1.12 11.48 9.36
CA LEU A 116 0.94 11.35 10.81
C LEU A 116 2.27 11.05 11.51
N ILE A 117 3.03 10.08 11.00
CA ILE A 117 4.32 9.69 11.59
C ILE A 117 5.35 10.82 11.53
N SER A 118 5.27 11.67 10.51
CA SER A 118 6.20 12.79 10.32
C SER A 118 5.86 13.99 11.21
N HIS A 119 4.68 14.01 11.84
CA HIS A 119 4.18 15.12 12.67
C HIS A 119 3.88 14.69 14.12
N THR A 120 4.31 13.50 14.52
CA THR A 120 4.22 12.96 15.90
C THR A 120 5.57 12.42 16.32
#